data_AF-A0A7X7RNE7-F1
#
_entry.id   AF-A0A7X7RNE7-F1
#
_cell.length_a   1.000
_cell.length_b   1.000
_cell.length_c   1.000
_cell.angle_alpha   90.00
_cell.angle_beta   90.00
_cell.angle_gamma   90.00
#
_symmetry.space_group_name_H-M   'P 1'
#
loop_
_entity.id
_entity.type
_entity.pdbx_description
1 polymer ?
#
loop_
_entity_poly.entity_id
_entity_poly.type
_entity_poly.pdbx_seq_one_letter_code
_entity_poly.pdbx_strand_id
1 'polypeptide(L)'
;MSSRDRCFYVVAGFVCFALTSGAATVISESQSTAYTVATGDLLQTHRSDTEFMVNLYLGGGNSLVVDVLTDGTFGAANSTGTYTIVNGTVTYMLDTTYQPEGHAVSTVNTYTGWNDTGRVNQKYTVSFRKVGTDVFSDAVTVDYVGTASQTFVSITDLNLTGVDAVRFTFPQQQNGGVGYKEIDVIGPVPTLSYTLAGENNGFGWTVSNSDLLQAHLASTDNTIVLHTESNYTNEGVPALSDGAYGTPAVGKIGTCGIQSGTLTYNLDLDAHPTGYSITDIDTYAGWADPGRDNQNYSVSFRRVGSDAFVGAISALQEGTISQTHIKIADLGLTGVAAIRFSFPWQENGGAGYREIDVTGGAPDYFDVTRLDSGLKVITNNAAAIVRIVEGTGAPGEITLEAQTNMIRTLCQEAATGAAVIAPEGRALALDGMVLAPGAGGLAIGAGTLIPRQVNLSLANNSTSALVIDAAIVNGRSNASYLTKTGSGTVILNGTNSYGGTTLFSGGVL
;
A
#
# COMPACT_ATOMS: atom_id res chain seq x y z
N MET A 1 28.35 -71.66 -7.75
CA MET A 1 27.51 -70.54 -8.19
C MET A 1 26.16 -70.67 -7.51
N SER A 2 25.87 -69.80 -6.53
CA SER A 2 24.53 -69.51 -6.02
C SER A 2 24.68 -68.40 -4.95
N SER A 3 24.66 -67.14 -5.38
CA SER A 3 24.59 -65.98 -4.49
C SER A 3 23.16 -65.83 -3.96
N ARG A 4 23.03 -65.53 -2.68
CA ARG A 4 21.77 -65.14 -2.04
C ARG A 4 21.71 -63.62 -2.01
N ASP A 5 20.92 -63.03 -2.90
CA ASP A 5 20.61 -61.61 -2.87
C ASP A 5 19.51 -61.34 -1.83
N ARG A 6 19.85 -60.55 -0.81
CA ARG A 6 18.89 -59.98 0.15
C ARG A 6 18.39 -58.66 -0.43
N CYS A 7 17.10 -58.61 -0.72
CA CYS A 7 16.40 -57.40 -1.13
C CYS A 7 16.24 -56.47 0.09
N PHE A 8 16.92 -55.32 0.10
CA PHE A 8 16.67 -54.22 1.04
C PHE A 8 15.65 -53.26 0.39
N TYR A 9 14.47 -53.14 1.00
CA TYR A 9 13.52 -52.08 0.70
C TYR A 9 14.04 -50.78 1.35
N VAL A 10 14.44 -49.80 0.54
CA VAL A 10 14.64 -48.41 1.01
C VAL A 10 13.29 -47.70 0.89
N VAL A 11 12.66 -47.42 2.03
CA VAL A 11 11.54 -46.50 2.11
C VAL A 11 12.12 -45.09 2.01
N ALA A 12 11.99 -44.45 0.85
CA ALA A 12 12.34 -43.05 0.68
C ALA A 12 11.24 -42.18 1.34
N GLY A 13 11.40 -41.91 2.63
CA GLY A 13 10.62 -40.88 3.31
C GLY A 13 11.12 -39.50 2.86
N PHE A 14 10.32 -38.80 2.07
CA PHE A 14 10.48 -37.37 1.84
C PHE A 14 10.22 -36.65 3.17
N VAL A 15 11.29 -36.32 3.90
CA VAL A 15 11.21 -35.33 4.98
C VAL A 15 11.28 -33.96 4.30
N CYS A 16 10.13 -33.31 4.18
CA CYS A 16 10.11 -31.86 3.97
C CYS A 16 10.76 -31.21 5.18
N PHE A 17 11.98 -30.69 5.03
CA PHE A 17 12.50 -29.70 5.96
C PHE A 17 11.69 -28.42 5.73
N ALA A 18 10.83 -28.07 6.69
CA ALA A 18 10.43 -26.68 6.83
C ALA A 18 11.72 -25.89 7.09
N LEU A 19 12.07 -24.97 6.22
CA LEU A 19 13.07 -23.94 6.49
C LEU A 19 12.55 -23.14 7.70
N THR A 20 13.06 -23.44 8.90
CA THR A 20 12.87 -22.56 10.04
C THR A 20 13.66 -21.30 9.76
N SER A 21 13.00 -20.15 9.73
CA SER A 21 13.67 -18.85 9.87
C SER A 21 14.58 -18.90 11.12
N GLY A 22 15.75 -18.26 11.04
CA GLY A 22 16.65 -18.18 12.20
C GLY A 22 15.88 -17.66 13.41
N ALA A 23 16.04 -18.30 14.56
CA ALA A 23 15.39 -17.86 15.79
C ALA A 23 15.87 -16.43 16.14
N ALA A 24 14.94 -15.54 16.47
CA ALA A 24 15.27 -14.19 16.92
C ALA A 24 16.22 -14.23 18.13
N THR A 25 17.18 -13.32 18.17
CA THR A 25 18.15 -13.20 19.27
C THR A 25 17.68 -12.13 20.25
N VAL A 26 17.68 -12.41 21.56
CA VAL A 26 17.33 -11.43 22.60
C VAL A 26 18.58 -11.01 23.36
N ILE A 27 18.90 -9.71 23.29
CA ILE A 27 20.01 -9.06 24.00
C ILE A 27 19.39 -8.19 25.09
N SER A 28 19.94 -8.23 26.30
CA SER A 28 19.43 -7.45 27.43
C SER A 28 20.55 -6.88 28.28
N GLU A 29 20.33 -5.67 28.80
CA GLU A 29 21.30 -4.97 29.65
C GLU A 29 20.59 -4.11 30.71
N SER A 30 21.35 -3.78 31.76
CA SER A 30 20.92 -2.90 32.85
C SER A 30 21.98 -1.86 33.13
N GLN A 31 21.60 -0.59 33.27
CA GLN A 31 22.51 0.48 33.72
C GLN A 31 21.78 1.59 34.47
N SER A 32 22.54 2.54 35.05
CA SER A 32 21.99 3.68 35.80
C SER A 32 22.18 5.02 35.07
N THR A 33 22.55 4.98 33.79
CA THR A 33 22.70 6.14 32.89
C THR A 33 21.73 6.03 31.72
N ALA A 34 21.34 7.15 31.12
CA ALA A 34 20.39 7.15 30.01
C ALA A 34 20.90 6.33 28.81
N TYR A 35 20.00 5.60 28.16
CA TYR A 35 20.28 4.93 26.89
C TYR A 35 20.20 5.90 25.71
N THR A 36 20.85 5.53 24.61
CA THR A 36 20.62 6.15 23.30
C THR A 36 19.55 5.34 22.57
N VAL A 37 18.52 6.03 22.08
CA VAL A 37 17.44 5.44 21.26
C VAL A 37 17.95 5.27 19.83
N ALA A 38 17.46 4.24 19.12
CA ALA A 38 17.88 4.02 17.75
C ALA A 38 17.36 5.12 16.81
N THR A 39 18.12 5.40 15.75
CA THR A 39 17.65 6.23 14.63
C THR A 39 17.13 5.33 13.53
N GLY A 40 15.95 5.63 12.97
CA GLY A 40 15.32 4.81 11.91
C GLY A 40 14.24 3.88 12.42
N ASP A 41 13.48 4.31 13.43
CA ASP A 41 12.32 3.59 13.91
C ASP A 41 11.07 3.88 13.05
N LEU A 42 10.39 2.80 12.70
CA LEU A 42 9.17 2.78 11.92
C LEU A 42 7.99 3.33 12.71
N LEU A 43 8.00 3.27 14.05
CA LEU A 43 6.92 3.81 14.87
C LEU A 43 6.90 5.35 14.89
N GLN A 44 8.06 6.00 14.72
CA GLN A 44 8.15 7.45 14.58
C GLN A 44 7.89 7.91 13.14
N THR A 45 8.30 7.13 12.14
CA THR A 45 8.30 7.58 10.74
C THR A 45 7.14 7.04 9.92
N HIS A 46 6.69 5.81 10.16
CA HIS A 46 5.79 5.03 9.30
C HIS A 46 4.69 4.32 10.12
N ARG A 47 4.24 4.94 11.20
CA ARG A 47 3.07 4.50 12.00
C ARG A 47 1.81 5.16 11.47
N SER A 48 0.78 4.37 11.20
CA SER A 48 -0.52 4.86 10.72
C SER A 48 -1.54 5.03 11.84
N ASP A 49 -1.53 4.14 12.83
CA ASP A 49 -2.49 4.15 13.94
C ASP A 49 -1.94 3.41 15.16
N THR A 50 -2.61 3.54 16.31
CA THR A 50 -2.28 2.77 17.51
C THR A 50 -3.50 2.43 18.36
N GLU A 51 -3.62 1.15 18.73
CA GLU A 51 -4.66 0.63 19.60
C GLU A 51 -4.09 0.34 21.01
N PHE A 52 -4.68 0.97 22.03
CA PHE A 52 -4.28 0.83 23.42
C PHE A 52 -5.36 0.14 24.25
N MET A 53 -5.02 -1.03 24.79
CA MET A 53 -5.85 -1.77 25.75
C MET A 53 -4.99 -2.17 26.96
N VAL A 54 -4.41 -1.17 27.63
CA VAL A 54 -3.55 -1.35 28.81
C VAL A 54 -4.19 -0.82 30.07
N ASN A 55 -3.92 -1.50 31.19
CA ASN A 55 -4.14 -0.96 32.52
C ASN A 55 -2.90 -0.18 32.95
N LEU A 56 -3.10 1.05 33.43
CA LEU A 56 -2.01 1.96 33.81
C LEU A 56 -1.85 2.04 35.33
N TYR A 57 -0.62 2.25 35.78
CA TYR A 57 -0.33 2.47 37.19
C TYR A 57 -0.68 3.91 37.59
N LEU A 58 -1.58 4.07 38.55
CA LEU A 58 -2.10 5.39 38.97
C LEU A 58 -1.30 6.04 40.13
N GLY A 59 -0.30 5.36 40.68
CA GLY A 59 0.32 5.70 41.96
C GLY A 59 1.47 6.70 41.92
N GLY A 60 1.46 7.69 41.02
CA GLY A 60 2.45 8.78 41.03
C GLY A 60 2.62 9.50 39.69
N GLY A 61 1.73 10.46 39.40
CA GLY A 61 1.94 11.67 38.58
C GLY A 61 2.50 11.61 37.14
N ASN A 62 3.10 10.51 36.70
CA ASN A 62 3.97 10.48 35.52
C ASN A 62 3.42 9.69 34.34
N SER A 63 2.17 9.21 34.38
CA SER A 63 1.57 8.55 33.20
C SER A 63 1.20 9.62 32.17
N LEU A 64 2.19 10.02 31.36
CA LEU A 64 2.05 10.97 30.27
C LEU A 64 1.29 10.38 29.08
N VAL A 65 1.07 11.25 28.09
CA VAL A 65 0.53 10.94 26.76
C VAL A 65 1.31 9.80 26.14
N VAL A 66 0.59 8.93 25.46
CA VAL A 66 1.08 7.64 24.99
C VAL A 66 2.19 7.72 23.94
N ASP A 67 2.32 8.87 23.28
CA ASP A 67 3.37 9.15 22.30
C ASP A 67 4.78 9.06 22.89
N VAL A 68 4.93 9.11 24.23
CA VAL A 68 6.22 8.93 24.90
C VAL A 68 6.87 7.57 24.62
N LEU A 69 6.10 6.56 24.19
CA LEU A 69 6.70 5.26 23.83
C LEU A 69 7.37 5.27 22.47
N THR A 70 7.20 6.31 21.67
CA THR A 70 7.64 6.38 20.27
C THR A 70 8.10 7.79 19.92
N ASP A 71 8.61 8.56 20.89
CA ASP A 71 8.94 9.98 20.67
C ASP A 71 10.41 10.17 20.25
N GLY A 72 11.17 9.09 20.18
CA GLY A 72 12.60 9.11 19.84
C GLY A 72 13.48 9.60 20.97
N THR A 73 12.95 9.73 22.20
CA THR A 73 13.67 10.28 23.35
C THR A 73 13.59 9.36 24.57
N PHE A 74 14.76 8.98 25.09
CA PHE A 74 14.79 8.22 26.34
C PHE A 74 14.62 9.11 27.60
N GLY A 75 15.10 10.36 27.51
CA GLY A 75 15.08 11.33 28.61
C GLY A 75 16.08 11.04 29.73
N ALA A 76 15.78 11.53 30.94
CA ALA A 76 16.64 11.35 32.12
C ALA A 76 16.57 9.94 32.71
N ALA A 77 17.64 9.54 33.41
CA ALA A 77 17.84 8.28 34.13
C ALA A 77 16.96 8.11 35.38
N ASN A 78 15.65 8.34 35.25
CA ASN A 78 14.67 8.33 36.34
C ASN A 78 13.25 8.05 35.78
N SER A 79 12.22 8.18 36.63
CA SER A 79 10.81 7.95 36.26
C SER A 79 10.16 9.01 35.35
N THR A 80 10.88 10.07 34.97
CA THR A 80 10.37 11.12 34.07
C THR A 80 10.26 10.57 32.65
N GLY A 81 9.16 10.90 31.96
CA GLY A 81 8.92 10.43 30.59
C GLY A 81 8.68 8.92 30.54
N THR A 82 7.93 8.38 31.51
CA THR A 82 7.60 6.94 31.52
C THR A 82 6.11 6.71 31.29
N TYR A 83 5.78 5.73 30.47
CA TYR A 83 4.45 5.16 30.38
C TYR A 83 4.40 3.90 31.24
N THR A 84 3.70 3.98 32.37
CA THR A 84 3.76 2.92 33.39
C THR A 84 2.66 1.88 33.20
N ILE A 85 3.02 0.74 32.60
CA ILE A 85 2.08 -0.32 32.19
C ILE A 85 1.95 -1.35 33.30
N VAL A 86 0.72 -1.71 33.69
CA VAL A 86 0.43 -2.80 34.65
C VAL A 86 0.28 -4.14 33.94
N ASN A 87 -0.51 -4.16 32.87
CA ASN A 87 -0.75 -5.29 31.96
C ASN A 87 -1.60 -4.80 30.77
N GLY A 88 -1.85 -5.68 29.80
CA GLY A 88 -2.73 -5.44 28.66
C GLY A 88 -1.97 -5.48 27.34
N THR A 89 -2.49 -4.81 26.31
CA THR A 89 -1.91 -4.85 24.95
C THR A 89 -1.77 -3.47 24.33
N VAL A 90 -0.70 -3.31 23.57
CA VAL A 90 -0.47 -2.16 22.68
C VAL A 90 -0.25 -2.69 21.27
N THR A 91 -1.01 -2.20 20.29
CA THR A 91 -0.84 -2.55 18.88
C THR A 91 -0.52 -1.31 18.08
N TYR A 92 0.65 -1.27 17.45
CA TYR A 92 1.01 -0.24 16.49
C TYR A 92 0.71 -0.73 15.07
N MET A 93 -0.06 0.05 14.32
CA MET A 93 -0.29 -0.19 12.89
C MET A 93 0.78 0.55 12.10
N LEU A 94 1.40 -0.14 11.14
CA LEU A 94 2.37 0.45 10.22
C LEU A 94 1.65 0.97 8.98
N ASP A 95 2.22 1.99 8.36
CA ASP A 95 1.63 2.67 7.22
C ASP A 95 1.75 1.81 5.95
N THR A 96 0.69 1.07 5.66
CA THR A 96 0.56 0.28 4.44
C THR A 96 0.12 1.10 3.23
N THR A 97 -0.24 2.39 3.41
CA THR A 97 -0.34 3.31 2.27
C THR A 97 1.05 3.69 1.76
N TYR A 98 2.03 3.78 2.67
CA TYR A 98 3.44 3.95 2.34
C TYR A 98 4.07 2.65 1.81
N GLN A 99 3.75 1.47 2.36
CA GLN A 99 4.15 0.15 1.82
C GLN A 99 2.98 -0.84 1.77
N PRO A 100 2.29 -0.97 0.62
CA PRO A 100 1.16 -1.89 0.47
C PRO A 100 1.51 -3.35 0.75
N GLU A 101 2.73 -3.77 0.44
CA GLU A 101 3.22 -5.12 0.70
C GLU A 101 3.57 -5.35 2.18
N GLY A 102 3.62 -4.28 2.98
CA GLY A 102 4.00 -4.26 4.39
C GLY A 102 5.50 -4.03 4.61
N HIS A 103 5.86 -3.65 5.83
CA HIS A 103 7.22 -3.26 6.18
C HIS A 103 8.09 -4.48 6.51
N ALA A 104 9.38 -4.37 6.24
CA ALA A 104 10.35 -5.30 6.80
C ALA A 104 10.67 -4.91 8.25
N VAL A 105 10.88 -5.89 9.13
CA VAL A 105 11.26 -5.66 10.53
C VAL A 105 12.43 -6.56 10.88
N SER A 106 13.55 -5.95 11.25
CA SER A 106 14.79 -6.64 11.63
C SER A 106 15.03 -6.63 13.13
N THR A 107 14.64 -5.57 13.82
CA THR A 107 14.93 -5.37 15.24
C THR A 107 13.76 -4.72 15.98
N VAL A 108 13.54 -5.12 17.24
CA VAL A 108 12.68 -4.40 18.18
C VAL A 108 13.49 -4.04 19.42
N ASN A 109 13.55 -2.76 19.78
CA ASN A 109 14.17 -2.30 21.02
C ASN A 109 13.11 -1.82 22.01
N THR A 110 13.34 -2.06 23.29
CA THR A 110 12.45 -1.63 24.37
C THR A 110 13.25 -1.14 25.55
N TYR A 111 12.78 -0.03 26.10
CA TYR A 111 13.51 0.75 27.08
C TYR A 111 12.64 0.96 28.32
N THR A 112 13.18 0.73 29.51
CA THR A 112 12.52 1.10 30.76
C THR A 112 13.41 1.94 31.65
N GLY A 113 12.79 2.71 32.54
CA GLY A 113 13.54 3.47 33.53
C GLY A 113 12.67 3.88 34.72
N TRP A 114 13.29 3.88 35.90
CA TRP A 114 12.65 4.31 37.13
C TRP A 114 13.66 4.97 38.07
N ASN A 115 13.20 5.45 39.22
CA ASN A 115 14.08 6.07 40.23
C ASN A 115 14.94 5.01 40.97
N ASP A 116 14.56 3.74 40.90
CA ASP A 116 15.18 2.58 41.54
C ASP A 116 14.96 1.32 40.69
N THR A 117 15.31 0.13 41.20
CA THR A 117 15.16 -1.15 40.49
C THR A 117 13.72 -1.72 40.53
N GLY A 118 12.77 -1.00 41.12
CA GLY A 118 11.45 -1.52 41.47
C GLY A 118 10.44 -1.59 40.32
N ARG A 119 10.70 -0.98 39.16
CA ARG A 119 9.75 -0.88 38.03
C ARG A 119 10.42 -0.91 36.65
N VAL A 120 11.42 -1.77 36.50
CA VAL A 120 12.31 -1.81 35.32
C VAL A 120 12.42 -3.20 34.68
N ASN A 121 11.78 -4.22 35.27
CA ASN A 121 11.78 -5.56 34.69
C ASN A 121 10.92 -5.56 33.43
N GLN A 122 11.50 -5.99 32.31
CA GLN A 122 10.79 -6.07 31.05
C GLN A 122 10.15 -7.44 30.92
N LYS A 123 8.83 -7.49 30.88
CA LYS A 123 8.09 -8.74 30.72
C LYS A 123 6.98 -8.54 29.71
N TYR A 124 7.10 -9.09 28.51
CA TYR A 124 6.10 -8.95 27.46
C TYR A 124 6.29 -10.02 26.37
N THR A 125 5.28 -10.18 25.53
CA THR A 125 5.41 -10.89 24.25
C THR A 125 5.17 -9.88 23.13
N VAL A 126 6.11 -9.77 22.19
CA VAL A 126 5.92 -9.05 20.93
C VAL A 126 5.50 -10.03 19.85
N SER A 127 4.58 -9.65 18.98
CA SER A 127 4.09 -10.44 17.84
C SER A 127 3.75 -9.54 16.67
N PHE A 128 3.69 -10.09 15.47
CA PHE A 128 3.60 -9.33 14.23
C PHE A 128 2.44 -9.82 13.38
N ARG A 129 1.73 -8.89 12.74
CA ARG A 129 0.72 -9.20 11.72
C ARG A 129 1.27 -8.88 10.36
N LYS A 130 0.95 -9.71 9.37
CA LYS A 130 1.33 -9.49 7.97
C LYS A 130 0.15 -8.95 7.18
N VAL A 131 0.45 -8.13 6.17
CA VAL A 131 -0.55 -7.63 5.20
C VAL A 131 -1.42 -8.78 4.69
N GLY A 132 -2.73 -8.55 4.62
CA GLY A 132 -3.71 -9.51 4.13
C GLY A 132 -4.07 -10.60 5.14
N THR A 133 -3.67 -10.47 6.40
CA THR A 133 -4.01 -11.41 7.48
C THR A 133 -4.52 -10.67 8.71
N ASP A 134 -5.38 -11.31 9.51
CA ASP A 134 -5.84 -10.80 10.82
C ASP A 134 -5.09 -11.44 12.01
N VAL A 135 -4.08 -12.28 11.72
CA VAL A 135 -3.42 -13.13 12.70
C VAL A 135 -2.07 -12.56 13.09
N PHE A 136 -1.82 -12.44 14.39
CA PHE A 136 -0.50 -12.14 14.92
C PHE A 136 0.32 -13.43 15.08
N SER A 137 1.49 -13.49 14.44
CA SER A 137 2.44 -14.60 14.45
C SER A 137 3.84 -14.15 14.90
N ASP A 138 4.84 -15.04 14.76
CA ASP A 138 6.26 -14.73 14.95
C ASP A 138 6.57 -14.14 16.34
N ALA A 139 5.90 -14.69 17.36
CA ALA A 139 5.94 -14.14 18.70
C ALA A 139 7.28 -14.38 19.41
N VAL A 140 7.83 -13.33 20.03
CA VAL A 140 9.03 -13.38 20.86
C VAL A 140 8.67 -12.94 22.28
N THR A 141 8.99 -13.77 23.28
CA THR A 141 8.73 -13.47 24.69
C THR A 141 9.98 -12.98 25.38
N VAL A 142 9.84 -11.86 26.09
CA VAL A 142 10.86 -11.25 26.94
C VAL A 142 10.45 -11.41 28.40
N ASP A 143 11.37 -11.88 29.23
CA ASP A 143 11.22 -11.99 30.69
C ASP A 143 12.55 -11.62 31.36
N TYR A 144 12.90 -10.34 31.29
CA TYR A 144 14.16 -9.80 31.78
C TYR A 144 14.00 -9.13 33.14
N VAL A 145 14.84 -9.54 34.10
CA VAL A 145 14.92 -8.95 35.44
C VAL A 145 16.10 -7.99 35.50
N GLY A 146 15.82 -6.70 35.70
CA GLY A 146 16.83 -5.66 35.74
C GLY A 146 17.61 -5.63 37.05
N THR A 147 18.86 -5.19 36.98
CA THR A 147 19.74 -5.03 38.15
C THR A 147 20.12 -3.58 38.44
N ALA A 148 19.66 -2.63 37.64
CA ALA A 148 19.91 -1.19 37.76
C ALA A 148 18.61 -0.38 37.60
N SER A 149 18.68 0.95 37.64
CA SER A 149 17.49 1.81 37.56
C SER A 149 16.88 1.90 36.16
N GLN A 150 17.52 1.32 35.15
CA GLN A 150 17.04 1.25 33.77
C GLN A 150 17.42 -0.08 33.13
N THR A 151 16.62 -0.51 32.16
CA THR A 151 16.92 -1.70 31.35
C THR A 151 16.67 -1.44 29.88
N PHE A 152 17.42 -2.14 29.04
CA PHE A 152 17.24 -2.21 27.60
C PHE A 152 17.13 -3.67 27.17
N VAL A 153 16.23 -3.93 26.23
CA VAL A 153 16.10 -5.21 25.54
C VAL A 153 16.07 -4.95 24.04
N SER A 154 16.91 -5.65 23.29
CA SER A 154 16.93 -5.69 21.83
C SER A 154 16.59 -7.10 21.35
N ILE A 155 15.59 -7.21 20.49
CA ILE A 155 15.23 -8.44 19.80
C ILE A 155 15.72 -8.28 18.37
N THR A 156 16.80 -8.97 18.00
CA THR A 156 17.42 -8.90 16.67
C THR A 156 17.14 -10.16 15.86
N ASP A 157 17.62 -10.17 14.61
CA ASP A 157 17.51 -11.32 13.69
C ASP A 157 16.06 -11.74 13.39
N LEU A 158 15.10 -10.81 13.55
CA LEU A 158 13.69 -11.06 13.26
C LEU A 158 13.47 -11.40 11.79
N ASN A 159 14.17 -10.69 10.88
CA ASN A 159 14.13 -10.91 9.43
C ASN A 159 12.71 -11.06 8.86
N LEU A 160 11.77 -10.28 9.38
CA LEU A 160 10.36 -10.31 8.97
C LEU A 160 10.15 -9.41 7.77
N THR A 161 9.22 -9.80 6.89
CA THR A 161 8.77 -9.01 5.75
C THR A 161 7.24 -8.95 5.73
N GLY A 162 6.72 -7.88 5.13
CA GLY A 162 5.30 -7.67 4.92
C GLY A 162 4.50 -7.40 6.19
N VAL A 163 5.14 -6.85 7.23
CA VAL A 163 4.51 -6.52 8.52
C VAL A 163 3.64 -5.28 8.38
N ASP A 164 2.38 -5.37 8.81
CA ASP A 164 1.45 -4.24 8.86
C ASP A 164 1.06 -3.83 10.29
N ALA A 165 1.35 -4.67 11.29
CA ALA A 165 1.15 -4.33 12.68
C ALA A 165 2.14 -5.03 13.62
N VAL A 166 2.48 -4.36 14.72
CA VAL A 166 3.33 -4.88 15.81
C VAL A 166 2.54 -4.80 17.11
N ARG A 167 2.41 -5.92 17.81
CA ARG A 167 1.64 -6.02 19.06
C ARG A 167 2.50 -6.46 20.23
N PHE A 168 2.49 -5.66 21.29
CA PHE A 168 3.05 -5.99 22.60
C PHE A 168 1.94 -6.44 23.53
N THR A 169 2.14 -7.59 24.17
CA THR A 169 1.25 -8.13 25.20
C THR A 169 1.99 -8.18 26.53
N PHE A 170 1.53 -7.37 27.47
CA PHE A 170 2.10 -7.25 28.80
C PHE A 170 1.30 -8.11 29.79
N PRO A 171 1.90 -9.14 30.40
CA PRO A 171 1.32 -9.76 31.59
C PRO A 171 1.39 -8.79 32.77
N GLN A 172 1.00 -9.26 33.96
CA GLN A 172 1.18 -8.50 35.18
C GLN A 172 2.65 -8.11 35.38
N GLN A 173 2.91 -6.81 35.46
CA GLN A 173 4.24 -6.23 35.57
C GLN A 173 4.73 -6.15 37.03
N GLN A 174 6.04 -5.96 37.18
CA GLN A 174 6.73 -5.80 38.48
C GLN A 174 6.05 -4.73 39.35
N ASN A 175 5.81 -5.04 40.64
CA ASN A 175 5.25 -4.10 41.62
C ASN A 175 3.95 -3.39 41.15
N GLY A 176 3.17 -4.03 40.28
CA GLY A 176 1.94 -3.47 39.72
C GLY A 176 2.15 -2.42 38.63
N GLY A 177 3.34 -2.30 38.05
CA GLY A 177 3.60 -1.43 36.91
C GLY A 177 5.09 -1.26 36.56
N VAL A 178 5.45 -1.31 35.28
CA VAL A 178 6.82 -1.05 34.78
C VAL A 178 6.81 0.21 33.95
N GLY A 179 7.80 1.09 34.16
CA GLY A 179 7.92 2.37 33.47
C GLY A 179 8.64 2.22 32.14
N TYR A 180 7.90 1.98 31.06
CA TYR A 180 8.43 1.95 29.70
C TYR A 180 8.69 3.38 29.22
N LYS A 181 9.81 3.59 28.53
CA LYS A 181 10.27 4.91 28.11
C LYS A 181 10.30 5.10 26.60
N GLU A 182 10.53 4.02 25.85
CA GLU A 182 10.60 4.06 24.39
C GLU A 182 10.50 2.63 23.87
N ILE A 183 9.98 2.50 22.64
CA ILE A 183 9.90 1.28 21.85
C ILE A 183 10.32 1.64 20.43
N ASP A 184 11.37 1.01 19.93
CA ASP A 184 11.77 1.12 18.52
C ASP A 184 11.39 -0.15 17.77
N VAL A 185 10.81 -0.01 16.59
CA VAL A 185 10.65 -1.06 15.58
C VAL A 185 11.50 -0.67 14.38
N ILE A 186 12.56 -1.41 14.12
CA ILE A 186 13.56 -1.06 13.10
C ILE A 186 13.46 -2.05 11.95
N GLY A 187 13.44 -1.51 10.74
CA GLY A 187 13.50 -2.26 9.50
C GLY A 187 14.31 -1.51 8.45
N PRO A 188 14.81 -2.18 7.40
CA PRO A 188 15.37 -1.47 6.26
C PRO A 188 14.30 -0.57 5.65
N VAL A 189 14.72 0.58 5.12
CA VAL A 189 13.83 1.41 4.28
C VAL A 189 13.31 0.51 3.16
N PRO A 190 11.98 0.43 2.98
CA PRO A 190 11.41 -0.41 1.94
C PRO A 190 11.99 -0.02 0.57
N THR A 191 12.69 -0.96 -0.05
CA THR A 191 13.26 -0.78 -1.39
C THR A 191 12.21 -1.14 -2.42
N LEU A 192 11.87 -0.17 -3.29
CA LEU A 192 11.07 -0.47 -4.48
C LEU A 192 11.80 -1.50 -5.34
N SER A 193 11.07 -2.48 -5.85
CA SER A 193 11.58 -3.39 -6.88
C SER A 193 11.39 -2.73 -8.24
N TYR A 194 12.46 -2.66 -9.03
CA TYR A 194 12.45 -2.13 -10.39
C TYR A 194 13.64 -2.66 -11.17
N THR A 195 13.56 -2.61 -12.49
CA THR A 195 14.70 -2.74 -13.40
C THR A 195 15.02 -1.39 -14.00
N LEU A 196 16.30 -1.09 -14.21
CA LEU A 196 16.76 0.15 -14.83
C LEU A 196 17.71 -0.17 -15.97
N ALA A 197 17.39 0.33 -17.16
CA ALA A 197 18.21 0.20 -18.35
C ALA A 197 18.46 1.58 -18.96
N GLY A 198 19.71 1.84 -19.36
CA GLY A 198 20.12 3.08 -20.02
C GLY A 198 20.71 2.78 -21.39
N GLU A 199 20.33 3.57 -22.39
CA GLU A 199 20.74 3.39 -23.78
C GLU A 199 21.23 4.69 -24.40
N ASN A 200 22.03 4.54 -25.45
CA ASN A 200 22.58 5.61 -26.26
C ASN A 200 22.17 5.35 -27.72
N ASN A 201 21.69 6.36 -28.44
CA ASN A 201 21.29 6.21 -29.84
C ASN A 201 21.58 7.49 -30.66
N GLY A 202 21.90 7.34 -31.95
CA GLY A 202 22.10 8.45 -32.88
C GLY A 202 20.87 8.82 -33.73
N PHE A 203 19.79 8.04 -33.68
CA PHE A 203 18.65 8.16 -34.62
C PHE A 203 17.32 8.60 -33.99
N GLY A 204 17.29 8.98 -32.71
CA GLY A 204 16.06 9.31 -31.97
C GLY A 204 15.30 8.06 -31.51
N TRP A 205 14.33 8.28 -30.62
CA TRP A 205 13.42 7.23 -30.15
C TRP A 205 11.98 7.53 -30.58
N THR A 206 11.19 6.46 -30.65
CA THR A 206 9.73 6.59 -30.66
C THR A 206 9.30 6.85 -29.23
N VAL A 207 8.57 7.93 -29.02
CA VAL A 207 7.89 8.25 -27.75
C VAL A 207 6.41 7.88 -27.84
N SER A 208 5.81 7.65 -26.69
CA SER A 208 4.36 7.51 -26.58
C SER A 208 3.69 8.84 -26.86
N ASN A 209 2.56 8.80 -27.57
CA ASN A 209 1.66 9.95 -27.72
C ASN A 209 0.37 9.78 -26.91
N SER A 210 0.33 8.78 -26.04
CA SER A 210 -0.82 8.40 -25.24
C SER A 210 -0.36 7.60 -24.02
N ASP A 211 0.12 8.30 -23.00
CA ASP A 211 0.44 7.75 -21.68
C ASP A 211 -0.27 8.53 -20.56
N LEU A 212 0.04 8.21 -19.29
CA LEU A 212 -0.62 8.84 -18.14
C LEU A 212 -0.45 10.36 -18.10
N LEU A 213 0.67 10.90 -18.57
CA LEU A 213 0.96 12.34 -18.52
C LEU A 213 0.17 13.12 -19.58
N GLN A 214 -0.25 12.50 -20.69
CA GLN A 214 -1.13 13.16 -21.67
C GLN A 214 -2.62 12.87 -21.41
N ALA A 215 -2.97 11.74 -20.79
CA ALA A 215 -4.37 11.33 -20.62
C ALA A 215 -4.97 11.62 -19.24
N HIS A 216 -4.15 11.68 -18.18
CA HIS A 216 -4.62 11.62 -16.79
C HIS A 216 -3.91 12.59 -15.83
N LEU A 217 -3.41 13.70 -16.37
CA LEU A 217 -2.73 14.74 -15.62
C LEU A 217 -3.73 15.81 -15.15
N ALA A 218 -3.77 16.09 -13.85
CA ALA A 218 -4.56 17.20 -13.30
C ALA A 218 -3.76 18.51 -13.32
N SER A 219 -2.48 18.47 -12.91
CA SER A 219 -1.62 19.65 -12.90
C SER A 219 -0.13 19.29 -12.90
N THR A 220 0.69 20.28 -13.24
CA THR A 220 2.14 20.20 -13.18
C THR A 220 2.69 21.30 -12.29
N ASP A 221 3.35 20.92 -11.20
CA ASP A 221 4.08 21.84 -10.33
C ASP A 221 5.58 21.72 -10.61
N ASN A 222 6.30 22.83 -10.70
CA ASN A 222 7.74 22.75 -10.95
C ASN A 222 8.52 23.93 -10.35
N THR A 223 9.78 23.66 -10.04
CA THR A 223 10.82 24.62 -9.65
C THR A 223 11.99 24.57 -10.63
N ILE A 224 11.73 24.08 -11.85
CA ILE A 224 12.77 23.82 -12.85
C ILE A 224 13.48 25.13 -13.20
N VAL A 225 14.80 25.10 -13.05
CA VAL A 225 15.68 26.15 -13.57
C VAL A 225 16.05 25.75 -14.99
N LEU A 226 15.58 26.55 -15.94
CA LEU A 226 15.83 26.31 -17.36
C LEU A 226 17.24 26.75 -17.74
N HIS A 227 17.91 25.92 -18.52
CA HIS A 227 19.14 26.29 -19.20
C HIS A 227 18.86 27.35 -20.27
N THR A 228 19.76 28.33 -20.35
CA THR A 228 19.70 29.41 -21.34
C THR A 228 21.06 29.58 -22.02
N GLU A 229 21.08 29.65 -23.35
CA GLU A 229 22.26 30.00 -24.12
C GLU A 229 21.88 30.75 -25.41
N SER A 230 22.88 31.34 -26.08
CA SER A 230 22.65 32.05 -27.35
C SER A 230 22.23 31.06 -28.45
N ASN A 231 21.23 31.42 -29.25
CA ASN A 231 20.67 30.57 -30.33
C ASN A 231 20.05 29.26 -29.82
N TYR A 232 19.42 29.28 -28.64
CA TYR A 232 18.58 28.21 -28.12
C TYR A 232 17.25 28.79 -27.65
N THR A 233 16.14 28.22 -28.13
CA THR A 233 14.82 28.46 -27.56
C THR A 233 14.46 27.25 -26.73
N ASN A 234 14.38 27.41 -25.41
CA ASN A 234 13.96 26.36 -24.50
C ASN A 234 12.43 26.28 -24.53
N GLU A 235 11.89 25.10 -24.86
CA GLU A 235 10.44 24.88 -24.90
C GLU A 235 9.84 24.67 -23.50
N GLY A 236 10.71 24.44 -22.51
CA GLY A 236 10.35 24.33 -21.11
C GLY A 236 9.63 23.03 -20.78
N VAL A 237 9.08 22.99 -19.57
CA VAL A 237 8.41 21.80 -19.00
C VAL A 237 7.32 21.19 -19.89
N PRO A 238 6.50 21.95 -20.66
CA PRO A 238 5.49 21.34 -21.53
C PRO A 238 6.05 20.36 -22.57
N ALA A 239 7.31 20.54 -23.01
CA ALA A 239 7.96 19.63 -23.95
C ALA A 239 8.37 18.28 -23.33
N LEU A 240 8.08 18.03 -22.05
CA LEU A 240 8.41 16.77 -21.38
C LEU A 240 7.25 15.78 -21.36
N SER A 241 6.08 16.16 -21.87
CA SER A 241 4.87 15.35 -21.83
C SER A 241 3.94 15.71 -22.99
N ASP A 242 4.48 16.09 -24.15
CA ASP A 242 3.69 16.48 -25.32
C ASP A 242 3.54 15.35 -26.35
N GLY A 243 4.17 14.20 -26.08
CA GLY A 243 4.15 13.03 -26.94
C GLY A 243 4.94 13.21 -28.24
N ALA A 244 5.94 14.10 -28.23
CA ALA A 244 6.75 14.45 -29.38
C ALA A 244 8.24 14.56 -29.03
N TYR A 245 9.02 13.54 -29.44
CA TYR A 245 10.48 13.52 -29.27
C TYR A 245 11.24 14.72 -29.93
N GLY A 246 10.69 15.28 -31.02
CA GLY A 246 11.34 16.31 -31.83
C GLY A 246 12.43 15.78 -32.79
N THR A 247 13.23 16.67 -33.38
CA THR A 247 14.35 16.32 -34.29
C THR A 247 15.72 16.49 -33.61
N PRO A 248 16.47 15.40 -33.36
CA PRO A 248 17.69 15.47 -32.57
C PRO A 248 18.86 16.21 -33.25
N ALA A 249 18.89 16.23 -34.59
CA ALA A 249 20.05 16.71 -35.35
C ALA A 249 19.99 18.20 -35.76
N VAL A 250 18.82 18.85 -35.71
CA VAL A 250 18.66 20.21 -36.25
C VAL A 250 17.66 21.00 -35.39
N GLY A 251 18.17 21.99 -34.64
CA GLY A 251 17.34 23.12 -34.19
C GLY A 251 16.92 23.20 -32.72
N LYS A 252 17.29 22.25 -31.84
CA LYS A 252 16.94 22.29 -30.40
C LYS A 252 15.41 22.37 -30.13
N ILE A 253 14.60 22.00 -31.12
CA ILE A 253 13.14 21.94 -31.07
C ILE A 253 12.72 20.64 -30.36
N GLY A 254 11.66 20.70 -29.56
CA GLY A 254 11.21 19.60 -28.69
C GLY A 254 12.20 19.33 -27.57
N THR A 255 12.70 20.37 -26.90
CA THR A 255 13.72 20.19 -25.84
C THR A 255 13.51 21.14 -24.67
N CYS A 256 13.35 20.55 -23.50
CA CYS A 256 13.43 21.20 -22.20
C CYS A 256 14.87 21.11 -21.67
N GLY A 257 15.61 22.21 -21.80
CA GLY A 257 16.96 22.33 -21.26
C GLY A 257 16.87 22.55 -19.76
N ILE A 258 17.20 21.53 -18.96
CA ILE A 258 17.10 21.58 -17.50
C ILE A 258 18.48 21.79 -16.91
N GLN A 259 18.64 22.79 -16.04
CA GLN A 259 19.85 23.01 -15.26
C GLN A 259 19.80 22.31 -13.90
N SER A 260 18.65 22.42 -13.22
CA SER A 260 18.34 21.78 -11.94
C SER A 260 16.86 22.01 -11.57
N GLY A 261 16.42 21.47 -10.43
CA GLY A 261 15.12 21.76 -9.82
C GLY A 261 14.25 20.52 -9.70
N THR A 262 12.96 20.73 -9.43
CA THR A 262 11.99 19.62 -9.31
C THR A 262 10.83 19.80 -10.26
N LEU A 263 10.30 18.69 -10.75
CA LEU A 263 9.10 18.61 -11.56
C LEU A 263 8.16 17.58 -10.95
N THR A 264 6.91 17.97 -10.69
CA THR A 264 5.88 17.11 -10.13
C THR A 264 4.68 17.07 -11.05
N TYR A 265 4.35 15.86 -11.50
CA TYR A 265 3.12 15.55 -12.22
C TYR A 265 2.07 15.07 -11.21
N ASN A 266 0.99 15.84 -11.02
CA ASN A 266 -0.13 15.46 -10.18
C ASN A 266 -1.20 14.80 -11.06
N LEU A 267 -1.53 13.54 -10.76
CA LEU A 267 -2.49 12.75 -11.51
C LEU A 267 -3.92 13.12 -11.11
N ASP A 268 -4.88 12.91 -12.01
CA ASP A 268 -6.29 13.26 -11.81
C ASP A 268 -6.99 12.34 -10.81
N LEU A 269 -7.02 12.78 -9.55
CA LEU A 269 -7.72 12.11 -8.47
C LEU A 269 -9.22 12.42 -8.42
N ASP A 270 -9.71 13.42 -9.16
CA ASP A 270 -11.15 13.65 -9.24
C ASP A 270 -11.80 12.53 -10.08
N ALA A 271 -11.14 12.13 -11.16
CA ALA A 271 -11.55 10.97 -11.96
C ALA A 271 -11.22 9.63 -11.28
N HIS A 272 -10.08 9.53 -10.58
CA HIS A 272 -9.63 8.29 -9.94
C HIS A 272 -9.17 8.54 -8.49
N PRO A 273 -10.12 8.64 -7.53
CA PRO A 273 -9.83 9.01 -6.14
C PRO A 273 -8.89 8.06 -5.41
N THR A 274 -8.73 6.83 -5.91
CA THR A 274 -7.83 5.81 -5.35
C THR A 274 -6.42 5.86 -5.94
N GLY A 275 -6.15 6.74 -6.91
CA GLY A 275 -4.86 6.88 -7.59
C GLY A 275 -4.68 5.88 -8.73
N TYR A 276 -3.49 5.89 -9.32
CA TYR A 276 -3.14 5.18 -10.55
C TYR A 276 -2.11 4.08 -10.30
N SER A 277 -2.07 3.09 -11.20
CA SER A 277 -0.95 2.16 -11.30
C SER A 277 0.16 2.74 -12.16
N ILE A 278 1.41 2.41 -11.85
CA ILE A 278 2.58 2.75 -12.69
C ILE A 278 3.41 1.49 -12.86
N THR A 279 3.64 1.11 -14.12
CA THR A 279 4.44 -0.06 -14.47
C THR A 279 5.84 0.35 -14.91
N ASP A 280 5.94 1.41 -15.70
CA ASP A 280 7.19 1.83 -16.33
C ASP A 280 7.28 3.35 -16.48
N ILE A 281 8.51 3.86 -16.50
CA ILE A 281 8.83 5.24 -16.85
C ILE A 281 9.96 5.21 -17.88
N ASP A 282 9.75 5.88 -19.01
CA ASP A 282 10.77 6.08 -20.03
C ASP A 282 11.11 7.57 -20.09
N THR A 283 12.41 7.92 -20.04
CA THR A 283 12.87 9.30 -20.15
C THR A 283 13.88 9.45 -21.25
N TYR A 284 13.78 10.56 -21.95
CA TYR A 284 14.50 10.79 -23.18
C TYR A 284 15.27 12.10 -23.09
N ALA A 285 16.55 12.08 -23.47
CA ALA A 285 17.35 13.27 -23.60
C ALA A 285 18.13 13.25 -24.92
N GLY A 286 18.49 14.44 -25.40
CA GLY A 286 19.37 14.56 -26.54
C GLY A 286 19.62 16.00 -26.95
N TRP A 287 20.81 16.22 -27.47
CA TRP A 287 21.30 17.52 -27.91
C TRP A 287 21.95 17.41 -29.30
N ALA A 288 22.37 18.54 -29.87
CA ALA A 288 23.03 18.55 -31.18
C ALA A 288 24.45 17.95 -31.15
N ASP A 289 25.03 17.80 -29.97
CA ASP A 289 26.34 17.24 -29.69
C ASP A 289 26.31 16.45 -28.36
N PRO A 290 27.33 15.63 -28.05
CA PRO A 290 27.38 14.83 -26.82
C PRO A 290 27.64 15.60 -25.52
N GLY A 291 27.45 16.92 -25.48
CA GLY A 291 27.77 17.74 -24.31
C GLY A 291 26.60 18.04 -23.39
N ARG A 292 25.37 17.61 -23.71
CA ARG A 292 24.15 17.95 -22.95
C ARG A 292 23.05 16.88 -23.07
N ASP A 293 23.45 15.65 -23.30
CA ASP A 293 22.58 14.49 -23.48
C ASP A 293 22.60 13.55 -22.27
N ASN A 294 23.37 13.86 -21.23
CA ASN A 294 23.33 13.13 -19.98
C ASN A 294 21.96 13.21 -19.31
N GLN A 295 21.48 12.06 -18.83
CA GLN A 295 20.35 12.00 -17.91
C GLN A 295 20.88 11.76 -16.50
N ASN A 296 20.51 12.64 -15.59
CA ASN A 296 20.85 12.55 -14.18
C ASN A 296 19.71 13.14 -13.36
N TYR A 297 18.91 12.28 -12.74
CA TYR A 297 17.77 12.68 -11.93
C TYR A 297 17.42 11.60 -10.90
N SER A 298 16.57 11.95 -9.95
CA SER A 298 15.83 10.96 -9.16
C SER A 298 14.34 11.09 -9.36
N VAL A 299 13.62 9.97 -9.37
CA VAL A 299 12.15 9.93 -9.41
C VAL A 299 11.61 9.37 -8.11
N SER A 300 10.54 9.98 -7.58
CA SER A 300 9.87 9.57 -6.34
C SER A 300 8.36 9.70 -6.51
N PHE A 301 7.58 9.02 -5.67
CA PHE A 301 6.14 8.89 -5.83
C PHE A 301 5.41 9.34 -4.57
N ARG A 302 4.26 9.98 -4.75
CA ARG A 302 3.31 10.27 -3.67
C ARG A 302 2.06 9.44 -3.90
N ARG A 303 1.56 8.77 -2.87
CA ARG A 303 0.31 7.99 -2.94
C ARG A 303 -0.89 8.79 -2.45
N VAL A 304 -2.09 8.35 -2.83
CA VAL A 304 -3.34 8.94 -2.32
C VAL A 304 -3.36 8.89 -0.79
N GLY A 305 -3.78 10.00 -0.18
CA GLY A 305 -3.88 10.13 1.29
C GLY A 305 -2.56 10.47 2.00
N SER A 306 -1.45 10.60 1.27
CA SER A 306 -0.14 10.99 1.84
C SER A 306 0.37 12.29 1.22
N ASP A 307 1.04 13.12 2.01
CA ASP A 307 1.78 14.30 1.54
C ASP A 307 3.25 13.98 1.19
N ALA A 308 3.75 12.81 1.59
CA ALA A 308 5.15 12.44 1.43
C ALA A 308 5.45 11.86 0.04
N PHE A 309 6.63 12.19 -0.48
CA PHE A 309 7.21 11.54 -1.65
C PHE A 309 8.23 10.49 -1.23
N VAL A 310 8.12 9.30 -1.81
CA VAL A 310 8.73 8.07 -1.31
C VAL A 310 9.32 7.26 -2.46
N GLY A 311 10.15 6.26 -2.15
CA GLY A 311 10.70 5.36 -3.16
C GLY A 311 11.56 6.06 -4.21
N ALA A 312 12.54 6.86 -3.76
CA ALA A 312 13.43 7.59 -4.65
C ALA A 312 14.31 6.64 -5.46
N ILE A 313 14.17 6.64 -6.78
CA ILE A 313 15.00 5.89 -7.72
C ILE A 313 15.98 6.87 -8.37
N SER A 314 17.28 6.61 -8.27
CA SER A 314 18.31 7.42 -8.93
C SER A 314 18.60 6.86 -10.32
N ALA A 315 18.57 7.72 -11.33
CA ALA A 315 18.79 7.38 -12.71
C ALA A 315 19.96 8.20 -13.26
N LEU A 316 20.94 7.50 -13.85
CA LEU A 316 22.12 8.09 -14.47
C LEU A 316 22.39 7.37 -15.79
N GLN A 317 22.46 8.12 -16.88
CA GLN A 317 22.92 7.65 -18.18
C GLN A 317 23.78 8.73 -18.82
N GLU A 318 25.05 8.39 -19.07
CA GLU A 318 25.98 9.29 -19.74
C GLU A 318 25.90 9.11 -21.27
N GLY A 319 25.87 10.26 -21.94
CA GLY A 319 25.85 10.41 -23.38
C GLY A 319 27.19 10.05 -24.01
N THR A 320 27.14 9.17 -25.00
CA THR A 320 28.30 8.87 -25.87
C THR A 320 28.05 9.25 -27.33
N ILE A 321 26.76 9.39 -27.71
CA ILE A 321 26.31 9.67 -29.07
C ILE A 321 25.10 10.61 -29.06
N SER A 322 25.24 11.80 -28.47
CA SER A 322 24.32 12.96 -28.53
C SER A 322 22.89 12.78 -28.02
N GLN A 323 22.47 11.56 -27.66
CA GLN A 323 21.13 11.25 -27.18
C GLN A 323 21.18 10.05 -26.24
N THR A 324 20.36 10.10 -25.18
CA THR A 324 20.23 9.00 -24.21
C THR A 324 18.76 8.70 -23.91
N HIS A 325 18.51 7.47 -23.47
CA HIS A 325 17.22 7.00 -22.99
C HIS A 325 17.42 6.20 -21.70
N ILE A 326 16.52 6.35 -20.74
CA ILE A 326 16.44 5.51 -19.55
C ILE A 326 15.04 4.90 -19.48
N LYS A 327 14.98 3.59 -19.26
CA LYS A 327 13.76 2.88 -18.89
C LYS A 327 13.87 2.40 -17.45
N ILE A 328 12.92 2.81 -16.62
CA ILE A 328 12.66 2.26 -15.29
C ILE A 328 11.43 1.36 -15.42
N ALA A 329 11.60 0.06 -15.29
CA ALA A 329 10.55 -0.93 -15.51
C ALA A 329 10.26 -1.76 -14.26
N ASP A 330 9.18 -2.56 -14.33
CA ASP A 330 8.74 -3.46 -13.27
C ASP A 330 8.42 -2.74 -11.93
N LEU A 331 7.99 -1.48 -12.01
CA LEU A 331 7.71 -0.66 -10.82
C LEU A 331 6.56 -1.22 -9.96
N GLY A 332 5.55 -1.82 -10.60
CA GLY A 332 4.41 -2.47 -9.93
C GLY A 332 3.65 -1.57 -8.95
N LEU A 333 3.74 -0.24 -9.11
CA LEU A 333 3.16 0.70 -8.16
C LEU A 333 1.65 0.77 -8.34
N THR A 334 0.94 0.98 -7.24
CA THR A 334 -0.50 1.25 -7.21
C THR A 334 -0.80 2.43 -6.29
N GLY A 335 -1.98 3.04 -6.48
CA GLY A 335 -2.45 4.15 -5.65
C GLY A 335 -1.63 5.43 -5.78
N VAL A 336 -0.91 5.61 -6.89
CA VAL A 336 -0.05 6.78 -7.11
C VAL A 336 -0.91 8.00 -7.40
N ALA A 337 -0.64 9.08 -6.66
CA ALA A 337 -1.27 10.38 -6.80
C ALA A 337 -0.38 11.40 -7.52
N ALA A 338 0.94 11.32 -7.34
CA ALA A 338 1.88 12.19 -8.04
C ALA A 338 3.23 11.53 -8.26
N ILE A 339 3.93 11.97 -9.30
CA ILE A 339 5.28 11.53 -9.69
C ILE A 339 6.18 12.76 -9.66
N ARG A 340 7.31 12.69 -8.96
CA ARG A 340 8.26 13.80 -8.85
C ARG A 340 9.64 13.42 -9.33
N PHE A 341 10.11 14.15 -10.33
CA PHE A 341 11.49 14.17 -10.80
C PHE A 341 12.27 15.26 -10.06
N SER A 342 13.47 14.94 -9.61
CA SER A 342 14.42 15.88 -9.00
C SER A 342 15.71 15.85 -9.81
N PHE A 343 16.05 17.00 -10.37
CA PHE A 343 17.23 17.19 -11.20
C PHE A 343 18.31 17.88 -10.37
N PRO A 344 19.44 17.22 -10.09
CA PRO A 344 20.63 17.89 -9.58
C PRO A 344 21.19 18.83 -10.65
N TRP A 345 22.36 19.41 -10.37
CA TRP A 345 23.08 20.17 -11.38
C TRP A 345 23.42 19.28 -12.58
N GLN A 346 22.98 19.70 -13.77
CA GLN A 346 23.18 18.94 -15.00
C GLN A 346 24.53 19.24 -15.67
N GLU A 347 24.93 18.36 -16.58
CA GLU A 347 26.14 18.50 -17.41
C GLU A 347 26.22 19.88 -18.09
N ASN A 348 27.41 20.49 -18.14
CA ASN A 348 27.66 21.76 -18.84
C ASN A 348 26.65 22.89 -18.55
N GLY A 349 26.04 22.87 -17.35
CA GLY A 349 25.06 23.85 -16.92
C GLY A 349 23.65 23.63 -17.48
N GLY A 350 23.40 22.53 -18.19
CA GLY A 350 22.06 22.11 -18.62
C GLY A 350 22.06 20.88 -19.53
N ALA A 351 21.13 19.96 -19.31
CA ALA A 351 20.88 18.80 -20.19
C ALA A 351 19.53 18.94 -20.92
N GLY A 352 19.47 18.49 -22.17
CA GLY A 352 18.28 18.60 -23.02
C GLY A 352 17.37 17.39 -22.88
N TYR A 353 16.40 17.46 -21.97
CA TYR A 353 15.33 16.46 -21.85
C TYR A 353 14.26 16.71 -22.92
N ARG A 354 13.70 15.63 -23.46
CA ARG A 354 12.83 15.67 -24.66
C ARG A 354 11.46 15.08 -24.44
N GLU A 355 11.32 14.12 -23.56
CA GLU A 355 10.02 13.49 -23.23
C GLU A 355 10.19 12.68 -21.95
N ILE A 356 9.09 12.52 -21.24
CA ILE A 356 8.89 11.58 -20.15
C ILE A 356 7.60 10.83 -20.45
N ASP A 357 7.70 9.52 -20.70
CA ASP A 357 6.54 8.66 -20.85
C ASP A 357 6.30 7.90 -19.54
N VAL A 358 5.05 7.89 -19.06
CA VAL A 358 4.67 7.11 -17.87
C VAL A 358 3.63 6.06 -18.25
N THR A 359 4.06 4.80 -18.28
CA THR A 359 3.19 3.67 -18.54
C THR A 359 2.52 3.21 -17.25
N GLY A 360 1.21 3.02 -17.33
CA GLY A 360 0.35 2.66 -16.23
C GLY A 360 -1.11 2.88 -16.59
N GLY A 361 -1.99 2.90 -15.60
CA GLY A 361 -3.40 3.10 -15.88
C GLY A 361 -4.19 3.51 -14.65
N ALA A 362 -5.39 4.04 -14.92
CA ALA A 362 -6.43 4.01 -13.92
C ALA A 362 -6.64 2.55 -13.46
N PRO A 363 -6.93 2.31 -12.17
CA PRO A 363 -7.32 0.98 -11.73
C PRO A 363 -8.53 0.51 -12.56
N ASP A 364 -8.55 -0.78 -12.92
CA ASP A 364 -9.70 -1.42 -13.61
C ASP A 364 -10.99 -1.46 -12.76
N TYR A 365 -10.93 -0.86 -11.58
CA TYR A 365 -11.93 -0.85 -10.56
C TYR A 365 -12.17 0.56 -10.00
N PHE A 366 -13.37 0.77 -9.49
CA PHE A 366 -13.85 1.99 -8.87
C PHE A 366 -14.27 1.66 -7.44
N ASP A 367 -13.58 2.22 -6.45
CA ASP A 367 -13.87 1.91 -5.06
C ASP A 367 -14.97 2.81 -4.51
N VAL A 368 -15.93 2.18 -3.83
CA VAL A 368 -16.90 2.84 -2.94
C VAL A 368 -16.70 2.31 -1.53
N THR A 369 -16.90 3.15 -0.54
CA THR A 369 -16.62 2.78 0.85
C THR A 369 -17.89 2.36 1.56
N ARG A 370 -17.76 1.37 2.45
CA ARG A 370 -18.85 0.92 3.32
C ARG A 370 -19.05 1.82 4.53
N LEU A 371 -17.99 2.42 5.04
CA LEU A 371 -18.01 3.40 6.13
C LEU A 371 -17.98 4.85 5.61
N ASP A 372 -18.41 5.82 6.42
CA ASP A 372 -18.71 7.19 6.01
C ASP A 372 -17.55 7.98 5.37
N SER A 373 -16.30 7.55 5.57
CA SER A 373 -15.17 8.11 4.82
C SER A 373 -15.24 7.72 3.34
N GLY A 374 -14.92 8.61 2.42
CA GLY A 374 -14.77 8.27 1.00
C GLY A 374 -16.09 8.23 0.23
N LEU A 375 -16.06 7.67 -0.98
CA LEU A 375 -17.16 7.80 -1.93
C LEU A 375 -18.30 6.81 -1.65
N LYS A 376 -19.53 7.33 -1.61
CA LYS A 376 -20.77 6.59 -1.32
C LYS A 376 -21.69 6.39 -2.52
N VAL A 377 -21.19 6.62 -3.71
CA VAL A 377 -21.99 6.63 -4.94
C VAL A 377 -21.36 5.69 -5.94
N ILE A 378 -22.14 4.72 -6.42
CA ILE A 378 -21.75 3.83 -7.50
C ILE A 378 -21.84 4.58 -8.83
N THR A 379 -20.72 4.67 -9.54
CA THR A 379 -20.67 5.32 -10.86
C THR A 379 -21.50 4.60 -11.92
N ASN A 380 -22.03 5.32 -12.89
CA ASN A 380 -22.77 4.82 -14.05
C ASN A 380 -21.82 4.62 -15.23
N ASN A 381 -20.89 3.68 -15.07
CA ASN A 381 -19.96 3.29 -16.12
C ASN A 381 -20.08 1.79 -16.42
N ALA A 382 -20.64 1.49 -17.59
CA ALA A 382 -20.85 0.14 -18.11
C ALA A 382 -19.57 -0.74 -18.19
N ALA A 383 -18.37 -0.17 -18.15
CA ALA A 383 -17.12 -0.93 -18.10
C ALA A 383 -16.61 -1.19 -16.67
N ALA A 384 -17.06 -0.41 -15.69
CA ALA A 384 -16.48 -0.37 -14.34
C ALA A 384 -16.69 -1.67 -13.57
N ILE A 385 -15.61 -2.17 -12.96
CA ILE A 385 -15.72 -3.02 -11.77
C ILE A 385 -15.87 -2.08 -10.58
N VAL A 386 -16.90 -2.23 -9.77
CA VAL A 386 -17.03 -1.45 -8.53
C VAL A 386 -16.65 -2.34 -7.37
N ARG A 387 -15.70 -1.91 -6.53
CA ARG A 387 -15.36 -2.63 -5.29
C ARG A 387 -15.91 -1.86 -4.10
N ILE A 388 -16.52 -2.59 -3.18
CA ILE A 388 -16.91 -2.05 -1.89
C ILE A 388 -15.77 -2.36 -0.94
N VAL A 389 -15.15 -1.31 -0.41
CA VAL A 389 -14.02 -1.38 0.53
C VAL A 389 -14.42 -0.83 1.90
N GLU A 390 -13.61 -1.07 2.93
CA GLU A 390 -13.98 -0.80 4.32
C GLU A 390 -14.23 0.70 4.58
N GLY A 391 -13.26 1.56 4.24
CA GLY A 391 -13.24 2.96 4.70
C GLY A 391 -13.01 3.06 6.21
N THR A 392 -13.37 4.21 6.80
CA THR A 392 -13.34 4.53 8.23
C THR A 392 -14.61 5.29 8.63
N GLY A 393 -14.93 5.32 9.93
CA GLY A 393 -16.12 5.99 10.47
C GLY A 393 -17.31 5.05 10.68
N ALA A 394 -18.52 5.61 10.71
CA ALA A 394 -19.74 4.82 10.90
C ALA A 394 -20.21 4.19 9.57
N PRO A 395 -20.99 3.10 9.61
CA PRO A 395 -21.58 2.54 8.40
C PRO A 395 -22.52 3.54 7.72
N GLY A 396 -22.39 3.67 6.40
CA GLY A 396 -23.22 4.55 5.57
C GLY A 396 -23.70 3.85 4.32
N GLU A 397 -24.92 4.16 3.88
CA GLU A 397 -25.53 3.57 2.68
C GLU A 397 -24.83 4.02 1.40
N ILE A 398 -24.67 3.07 0.48
CA ILE A 398 -24.11 3.31 -0.85
C ILE A 398 -25.27 3.52 -1.83
N THR A 399 -25.28 4.62 -2.55
CA THR A 399 -26.34 5.00 -3.49
C THR A 399 -25.90 4.83 -4.94
N LEU A 400 -26.83 4.98 -5.88
CA LEU A 400 -26.54 4.99 -7.32
C LEU A 400 -26.42 6.44 -7.82
N GLU A 401 -25.74 6.72 -8.94
CA GLU A 401 -25.74 8.08 -9.51
C GLU A 401 -26.86 8.31 -10.53
N ALA A 402 -27.34 7.25 -11.19
CA ALA A 402 -28.33 7.33 -12.26
C ALA A 402 -29.64 6.58 -11.96
N GLN A 403 -30.72 6.93 -12.67
CA GLN A 403 -32.02 6.22 -12.60
C GLN A 403 -31.89 4.75 -13.02
N THR A 404 -31.06 4.48 -14.02
CA THR A 404 -30.57 3.14 -14.34
C THR A 404 -29.05 3.23 -14.37
N ASN A 405 -28.45 2.71 -13.31
CA ASN A 405 -27.01 2.72 -13.11
C ASN A 405 -26.41 1.46 -13.71
N MET A 406 -25.43 1.60 -14.61
CA MET A 406 -24.81 0.47 -15.29
C MET A 406 -23.37 0.30 -14.82
N ILE A 407 -23.02 -0.90 -14.37
CA ILE A 407 -21.65 -1.32 -14.04
C ILE A 407 -21.39 -2.70 -14.61
N ARG A 408 -20.12 -3.12 -14.74
CA ARG A 408 -19.79 -4.48 -15.17
C ARG A 408 -19.97 -5.46 -14.02
N THR A 409 -19.21 -5.29 -12.94
CA THR A 409 -19.20 -6.20 -11.80
C THR A 409 -19.24 -5.41 -10.51
N LEU A 410 -19.95 -5.92 -9.50
CA LEU A 410 -19.87 -5.43 -8.14
C LEU A 410 -19.11 -6.42 -7.27
N CYS A 411 -18.00 -6.00 -6.66
CA CYS A 411 -17.18 -6.81 -5.77
C CYS A 411 -17.35 -6.30 -4.33
N GLN A 412 -17.66 -7.18 -3.38
CA GLN A 412 -17.63 -6.88 -1.96
C GLN A 412 -16.31 -7.39 -1.38
N GLU A 413 -15.47 -6.46 -0.93
CA GLU A 413 -14.13 -6.72 -0.39
C GLU A 413 -13.95 -6.17 1.04
N ALA A 414 -14.88 -5.34 1.53
CA ALA A 414 -14.91 -4.90 2.92
C ALA A 414 -15.11 -6.12 3.84
N ALA A 415 -14.23 -6.32 4.81
CA ALA A 415 -14.20 -7.50 5.66
C ALA A 415 -15.09 -7.34 6.91
N THR A 416 -15.26 -6.12 7.42
CA THR A 416 -15.96 -5.90 8.69
C THR A 416 -17.42 -5.51 8.44
N GLY A 417 -18.36 -6.35 8.88
CA GLY A 417 -19.79 -6.03 8.79
C GLY A 417 -20.39 -6.05 7.37
N ALA A 418 -21.68 -5.71 7.26
CA ALA A 418 -22.39 -5.74 5.98
C ALA A 418 -22.34 -4.37 5.29
N ALA A 419 -22.13 -4.38 3.96
CA ALA A 419 -22.38 -3.22 3.13
C ALA A 419 -23.84 -3.18 2.67
N VAL A 420 -24.39 -1.98 2.59
CA VAL A 420 -25.77 -1.75 2.16
C VAL A 420 -25.74 -0.84 0.94
N ILE A 421 -26.19 -1.36 -0.19
CA ILE A 421 -26.53 -0.55 -1.35
C ILE A 421 -28.01 -0.21 -1.23
N ALA A 422 -28.33 1.07 -1.26
CA ALA A 422 -29.68 1.61 -1.27
C ALA A 422 -30.00 2.15 -2.67
N PRO A 423 -30.69 1.36 -3.54
CA PRO A 423 -31.08 1.84 -4.86
C PRO A 423 -32.12 2.97 -4.80
N GLU A 424 -32.89 3.08 -3.70
CA GLU A 424 -33.92 4.11 -3.51
C GLU A 424 -34.95 4.14 -4.65
N GLY A 425 -35.38 2.96 -5.11
CA GLY A 425 -36.31 2.83 -6.24
C GLY A 425 -35.67 2.94 -7.62
N ARG A 426 -34.36 3.12 -7.71
CA ARG A 426 -33.59 3.10 -8.98
C ARG A 426 -33.21 1.68 -9.38
N ALA A 427 -32.69 1.55 -10.60
CA ALA A 427 -32.21 0.28 -11.14
C ALA A 427 -30.68 0.20 -11.15
N LEU A 428 -30.13 -0.94 -10.72
CA LEU A 428 -28.73 -1.29 -10.90
C LEU A 428 -28.63 -2.41 -11.94
N ALA A 429 -27.97 -2.12 -13.06
CA ALA A 429 -27.72 -3.03 -14.14
C ALA A 429 -26.27 -3.52 -14.12
N LEU A 430 -26.06 -4.84 -14.07
CA LEU A 430 -24.73 -5.45 -13.95
C LEU A 430 -24.64 -6.86 -14.54
N ASP A 431 -23.41 -7.32 -14.79
CA ASP A 431 -23.13 -8.69 -15.25
C ASP A 431 -23.08 -9.66 -14.08
N GLY A 432 -22.61 -9.21 -12.91
CA GLY A 432 -22.56 -10.04 -11.72
C GLY A 432 -22.07 -9.37 -10.44
N MET A 433 -22.21 -10.11 -9.35
CA MET A 433 -21.74 -9.76 -8.01
C MET A 433 -20.76 -10.82 -7.52
N VAL A 434 -19.71 -10.39 -6.83
CA VAL A 434 -18.69 -11.25 -6.24
C VAL A 434 -18.48 -10.86 -4.78
N LEU A 435 -18.66 -11.80 -3.86
CA LEU A 435 -18.18 -11.69 -2.47
C LEU A 435 -16.93 -12.55 -2.34
N ALA A 436 -15.78 -11.90 -2.10
CA ALA A 436 -14.50 -12.58 -1.94
C ALA A 436 -14.45 -13.40 -0.63
N PRO A 437 -13.58 -14.42 -0.52
CA PRO A 437 -13.34 -15.08 0.76
C PRO A 437 -12.97 -14.07 1.85
N GLY A 438 -13.58 -14.19 3.03
CA GLY A 438 -13.35 -13.27 4.15
C GLY A 438 -14.13 -11.96 4.08
N ALA A 439 -14.83 -11.66 2.98
CA ALA A 439 -15.61 -10.44 2.87
C ALA A 439 -16.85 -10.44 3.79
N GLY A 440 -17.25 -9.26 4.23
CA GLY A 440 -18.48 -9.01 4.96
C GLY A 440 -19.73 -9.25 4.12
N GLY A 441 -20.90 -9.08 4.74
CA GLY A 441 -22.18 -9.23 4.05
C GLY A 441 -22.39 -8.16 2.98
N LEU A 442 -23.25 -8.44 2.00
CA LEU A 442 -23.72 -7.43 1.05
C LEU A 442 -25.24 -7.48 1.00
N ALA A 443 -25.89 -6.35 1.27
CA ALA A 443 -27.32 -6.18 1.12
C ALA A 443 -27.60 -5.20 -0.04
N ILE A 444 -28.44 -5.62 -0.98
CA ILE A 444 -29.03 -4.75 -2.00
C ILE A 444 -30.46 -4.45 -1.56
N GLY A 445 -30.72 -3.22 -1.14
CA GLY A 445 -32.03 -2.77 -0.70
C GLY A 445 -33.07 -2.77 -1.82
N ALA A 446 -34.30 -2.37 -1.48
CA ALA A 446 -35.42 -2.33 -2.42
C ALA A 446 -35.13 -1.46 -3.65
N GLY A 447 -35.43 -2.01 -4.83
CA GLY A 447 -35.11 -1.41 -6.12
C GLY A 447 -35.25 -2.43 -7.24
N THR A 448 -34.57 -2.20 -8.36
CA THR A 448 -34.55 -3.14 -9.48
C THR A 448 -33.12 -3.58 -9.79
N LEU A 449 -32.89 -4.89 -9.93
CA LEU A 449 -31.65 -5.44 -10.50
C LEU A 449 -31.90 -5.90 -11.93
N ILE A 450 -31.03 -5.47 -12.83
CA ILE A 450 -31.15 -5.73 -14.27
C ILE A 450 -29.90 -6.49 -14.74
N PRO A 451 -30.02 -7.76 -15.17
CA PRO A 451 -28.93 -8.47 -15.81
C PRO A 451 -28.51 -7.74 -17.09
N ARG A 452 -27.26 -7.28 -17.15
CA ARG A 452 -26.71 -6.66 -18.35
C ARG A 452 -26.40 -7.68 -19.42
N GLN A 453 -25.97 -8.88 -19.05
CA GLN A 453 -25.84 -10.01 -19.96
C GLN A 453 -27.04 -10.96 -19.87
N VAL A 454 -27.01 -12.02 -20.67
CA VAL A 454 -28.01 -13.10 -20.59
C VAL A 454 -27.99 -13.79 -19.23
N ASN A 455 -26.84 -13.79 -18.55
CA ASN A 455 -26.65 -14.34 -17.22
C ASN A 455 -26.38 -13.21 -16.21
N LEU A 456 -27.05 -13.25 -15.06
CA LEU A 456 -26.62 -12.55 -13.85
C LEU A 456 -25.86 -13.54 -12.96
N SER A 457 -24.55 -13.31 -12.78
CA SER A 457 -23.71 -14.15 -11.94
C SER A 457 -23.69 -13.66 -10.50
N LEU A 458 -24.07 -14.50 -9.54
CA LEU A 458 -23.97 -14.23 -8.10
C LEU A 458 -22.97 -15.21 -7.48
N ALA A 459 -21.71 -14.78 -7.36
CA ALA A 459 -20.65 -15.59 -6.77
C ALA A 459 -20.44 -15.20 -5.31
N ASN A 460 -20.87 -16.06 -4.38
CA ASN A 460 -20.59 -15.83 -2.95
C ASN A 460 -19.60 -16.86 -2.43
N ASN A 461 -18.33 -16.44 -2.28
CA ASN A 461 -17.25 -17.25 -1.71
C ASN A 461 -16.98 -16.89 -0.23
N SER A 462 -17.77 -15.99 0.35
CA SER A 462 -17.72 -15.63 1.76
C SER A 462 -18.63 -16.52 2.62
N THR A 463 -18.38 -16.52 3.93
CA THR A 463 -19.31 -17.03 4.95
C THR A 463 -20.47 -16.06 5.22
N SER A 464 -20.32 -14.79 4.87
CA SER A 464 -21.35 -13.76 4.99
C SER A 464 -22.39 -13.87 3.88
N ALA A 465 -23.63 -13.44 4.16
CA ALA A 465 -24.71 -13.52 3.19
C ALA A 465 -24.66 -12.39 2.14
N LEU A 466 -25.04 -12.73 0.91
CA LEU A 466 -25.49 -11.76 -0.10
C LEU A 466 -27.03 -11.73 -0.08
N VAL A 467 -27.60 -10.63 0.37
CA VAL A 467 -29.05 -10.41 0.48
C VAL A 467 -29.51 -9.46 -0.61
N ILE A 468 -30.52 -9.86 -1.37
CA ILE A 468 -31.07 -9.09 -2.47
C ILE A 468 -32.57 -8.87 -2.23
N ASP A 469 -32.92 -7.67 -1.77
CA ASP A 469 -34.31 -7.21 -1.61
C ASP A 469 -34.84 -6.55 -2.89
N ALA A 470 -33.95 -6.13 -3.80
CA ALA A 470 -34.32 -5.64 -5.11
C ALA A 470 -34.99 -6.73 -5.98
N ALA A 471 -35.97 -6.32 -6.79
CA ALA A 471 -36.60 -7.18 -7.78
C ALA A 471 -35.61 -7.48 -8.92
N ILE A 472 -35.31 -8.75 -9.17
CA ILE A 472 -34.52 -9.14 -10.36
C ILE A 472 -35.48 -9.29 -11.55
N VAL A 473 -35.30 -8.45 -12.56
CA VAL A 473 -36.17 -8.39 -13.75
C VAL A 473 -35.40 -8.78 -15.02
N ASN A 474 -36.11 -9.19 -16.07
CA ASN A 474 -35.46 -9.37 -17.37
C ASN A 474 -34.97 -8.01 -17.90
N GLY A 475 -33.67 -7.91 -18.17
CA GLY A 475 -33.08 -6.71 -18.77
C GLY A 475 -33.15 -6.67 -20.29
N ARG A 476 -33.69 -7.71 -20.92
CA ARG A 476 -33.60 -7.96 -22.36
C ARG A 476 -34.90 -8.55 -22.91
N SER A 477 -35.05 -8.51 -24.24
CA SER A 477 -36.18 -9.12 -24.96
C SER A 477 -36.23 -10.65 -24.82
N ASN A 478 -35.08 -11.27 -24.52
CA ASN A 478 -34.95 -12.69 -24.23
C ASN A 478 -34.86 -12.90 -22.72
N ALA A 479 -35.28 -14.08 -22.26
CA ALA A 479 -35.17 -14.50 -20.88
C ALA A 479 -33.73 -14.40 -20.34
N SER A 480 -33.56 -13.71 -19.20
CA SER A 480 -32.32 -13.71 -18.42
C SER A 480 -32.29 -14.92 -17.48
N TYR A 481 -31.10 -15.46 -17.26
CA TYR A 481 -30.82 -16.58 -16.37
C TYR A 481 -30.02 -16.11 -15.16
N LEU A 482 -30.13 -16.83 -14.05
CA LEU A 482 -29.39 -16.53 -12.82
C LEU A 482 -28.39 -17.65 -12.55
N THR A 483 -27.13 -17.33 -12.26
CA THR A 483 -26.14 -18.32 -11.84
C THR A 483 -25.67 -18.04 -10.42
N LYS A 484 -25.77 -19.02 -9.53
CA LYS A 484 -25.21 -18.98 -8.17
C LYS A 484 -24.02 -19.93 -8.06
N THR A 485 -22.86 -19.39 -7.69
CA THR A 485 -21.63 -20.14 -7.40
C THR A 485 -21.09 -19.82 -6.00
N GLY A 486 -20.05 -20.55 -5.58
CA GLY A 486 -19.40 -20.37 -4.28
C GLY A 486 -20.16 -21.00 -3.11
N SER A 487 -19.46 -21.22 -1.99
CA SER A 487 -19.98 -21.91 -0.80
C SER A 487 -20.93 -21.06 0.07
N GLY A 488 -20.96 -19.74 -0.13
CA GLY A 488 -21.74 -18.81 0.68
C GLY A 488 -23.24 -18.81 0.36
N THR A 489 -23.99 -18.09 1.19
CA THR A 489 -25.44 -17.95 1.10
C THR A 489 -25.82 -16.75 0.23
N VAL A 490 -26.72 -16.96 -0.73
CA VAL A 490 -27.48 -15.89 -1.39
C VAL A 490 -28.92 -15.96 -0.93
N ILE A 491 -29.54 -14.82 -0.69
CA ILE A 491 -30.95 -14.71 -0.28
C ILE A 491 -31.64 -13.77 -1.25
N LEU A 492 -32.68 -14.25 -1.93
CA LEU A 492 -33.50 -13.46 -2.86
C LEU A 492 -34.86 -13.16 -2.22
N ASN A 493 -35.02 -11.98 -1.65
CA ASN A 493 -36.27 -11.54 -1.02
C ASN A 493 -37.18 -10.77 -2.00
N GLY A 494 -36.58 -10.10 -2.99
CA GLY A 494 -37.29 -9.33 -3.99
C GLY A 494 -38.18 -10.18 -4.90
N THR A 495 -39.19 -9.56 -5.50
CA THR A 495 -40.05 -10.24 -6.50
C THR A 495 -39.26 -10.45 -7.79
N ASN A 496 -38.89 -11.69 -8.06
CA ASN A 496 -38.08 -12.04 -9.23
C ASN A 496 -38.97 -12.40 -10.43
N SER A 497 -38.69 -11.79 -11.59
CA SER A 497 -39.44 -11.97 -12.84
C SER A 497 -38.56 -12.33 -14.03
N TYR A 498 -37.28 -12.68 -13.80
CA TYR A 498 -36.43 -13.20 -14.85
C TYR A 498 -37.00 -14.52 -15.42
N GLY A 499 -36.99 -14.65 -16.74
CA GLY A 499 -37.72 -15.71 -17.44
C GLY A 499 -36.91 -16.99 -17.68
N GLY A 500 -35.62 -16.98 -17.36
CA GLY A 500 -34.69 -18.08 -17.62
C GLY A 500 -34.53 -19.03 -16.43
N THR A 501 -33.77 -20.10 -16.64
CA THR A 501 -33.36 -21.04 -15.58
C THR A 501 -32.42 -20.39 -14.55
N THR A 502 -32.49 -20.94 -13.34
CA THR A 502 -31.54 -20.68 -12.26
C THR A 502 -30.55 -21.83 -12.20
N LEU A 503 -29.27 -21.54 -12.43
CA LEU A 503 -28.16 -22.48 -12.32
C LEU A 503 -27.53 -22.33 -10.94
N PHE A 504 -27.45 -23.43 -10.19
CA PHE A 504 -26.94 -23.44 -8.82
C PHE A 504 -25.82 -24.46 -8.70
N SER A 505 -24.60 -24.00 -8.38
CA SER A 505 -23.41 -24.85 -8.33
C SER A 505 -22.66 -24.79 -6.98
N GLY A 506 -23.33 -24.40 -5.89
CA GLY A 506 -22.74 -24.42 -4.55
C GLY A 506 -23.41 -23.49 -3.54
N GLY A 507 -23.22 -23.81 -2.25
CA GLY A 507 -23.65 -22.99 -1.11
C GLY A 507 -25.12 -23.12 -0.78
N VAL A 508 -25.78 -21.98 -0.56
CA VAL A 508 -27.24 -21.86 -0.32
C VAL A 508 -27.79 -20.75 -1.21
N LEU A 509 -28.99 -20.94 -1.76
CA LEU A 509 -29.78 -19.96 -2.52
C LEU A 509 -31.20 -19.90 -1.98
#